data_AF-A0A0L0EYN9-F1
#
_entry.id   AF-A0A0L0EYN9-F1
#
_cell.length_a   1.000
_cell.length_b   1.000
_cell.length_c   1.000
_cell.angle_alpha   90.00
_cell.angle_beta   90.00
_cell.angle_gamma   90.00
#
_symmetry.space_group_name_H-M   'P 1'
#
loop_
_entity.id
_entity.type
_entity.pdbx_description
1 polymer ?
#
loop_
_entity_poly.entity_id
_entity_poly.type
_entity_poly.pdbx_seq_one_letter_code
_entity_poly.pdbx_strand_id
1 'polypeptide(L)'
;MHMRTLIFLQLLCFFNLAHAECTKEQNQLKIQIDVIGSISDRLYKNDNHPQMNRVVVSAPVEVEGFKIQRMDLTKGEVTEFWFPISYEVNNNNAETVLQGYPSNLENLEMAITYSNDRCTRVIQKRL
;
A
#
# COMPACT_ATOMS: atom_id res chain seq x y z
N MET A 1 14.23 -17.76 -51.40
CA MET A 1 14.84 -17.67 -50.05
C MET A 1 14.31 -16.46 -49.25
N HIS A 2 13.01 -16.14 -49.35
CA HIS A 2 12.44 -14.91 -48.75
C HIS A 2 11.28 -15.16 -47.76
N MET A 3 10.77 -16.40 -47.66
CA MET A 3 9.64 -16.74 -46.78
C MET A 3 10.07 -16.99 -45.33
N ARG A 4 11.33 -17.40 -45.10
CA ARG A 4 11.88 -17.66 -43.75
C ARG A 4 12.22 -16.38 -42.98
N THR A 5 12.56 -15.31 -43.68
CA THR A 5 12.91 -14.02 -43.07
C THR A 5 11.68 -13.24 -42.61
N LEU A 6 10.54 -13.38 -43.31
CA LEU A 6 9.28 -12.75 -42.90
C LEU A 6 8.70 -13.34 -41.61
N ILE A 7 8.84 -14.65 -41.40
CA ILE A 7 8.37 -15.34 -40.19
C ILE A 7 9.20 -14.91 -38.97
N PHE A 8 10.50 -14.68 -39.13
CA PHE A 8 11.37 -14.18 -38.06
C PHE A 8 11.05 -12.73 -37.66
N LEU A 9 10.63 -11.89 -38.61
CA LEU A 9 10.28 -10.49 -38.34
C LEU A 9 8.92 -10.36 -37.62
N GLN A 10 7.96 -11.24 -37.91
CA GLN A 10 6.69 -11.28 -37.18
C GLN A 10 6.85 -11.80 -35.75
N LEU A 11 7.82 -12.69 -35.48
CA LEU A 11 8.08 -13.18 -34.12
C LEU A 11 8.63 -12.10 -33.18
N LEU A 12 9.40 -11.13 -33.69
CA LEU A 12 10.00 -10.06 -32.89
C LEU A 12 9.00 -9.02 -32.39
N CYS A 13 7.84 -8.87 -33.02
CA CYS A 13 6.79 -7.94 -32.58
C CYS A 13 5.95 -8.46 -31.41
N PHE A 14 5.96 -9.78 -31.12
CA PHE A 14 5.20 -10.37 -30.02
C PHE A 14 5.89 -10.26 -28.65
N PHE A 15 7.13 -9.80 -28.59
CA PHE A 15 7.90 -9.70 -27.33
C PHE A 15 7.83 -8.33 -26.65
N ASN A 16 6.96 -7.42 -27.09
CA ASN A 16 6.62 -6.24 -26.29
C ASN A 16 5.55 -6.61 -25.25
N LEU A 17 5.92 -7.47 -24.30
CA LEU A 17 5.32 -7.45 -22.96
C LEU A 17 5.81 -6.19 -22.26
N ALA A 18 5.40 -5.04 -22.80
CA ALA A 18 5.49 -3.78 -22.10
C ALA A 18 4.64 -3.95 -20.83
N HIS A 19 5.30 -4.01 -19.68
CA HIS A 19 4.61 -3.74 -18.42
C HIS A 19 4.14 -2.30 -18.57
N ALA A 20 2.86 -2.13 -18.92
CA ALA A 20 2.32 -0.83 -19.27
C ALA A 20 2.44 0.08 -18.06
N GLU A 21 3.15 1.19 -18.20
CA GLU A 21 3.07 2.28 -17.24
C GLU A 21 1.59 2.59 -16.96
N CYS A 22 1.26 2.89 -15.71
CA CYS A 22 -0.09 3.29 -15.34
C CYS A 22 -0.60 4.39 -16.28
N THR A 23 -1.87 4.31 -16.69
CA THR A 23 -2.45 5.41 -17.46
C THR A 23 -2.46 6.69 -16.62
N LYS A 24 -2.62 7.84 -17.28
CA LYS A 24 -2.71 9.13 -16.60
C LYS A 24 -3.82 9.15 -15.56
N GLU A 25 -4.97 8.58 -15.89
CA GLU A 25 -6.13 8.44 -15.00
C GLU A 25 -5.78 7.56 -13.80
N GLN A 26 -5.13 6.41 -14.06
CA GLN A 26 -4.69 5.49 -13.01
C GLN A 26 -3.66 6.12 -12.09
N ASN A 27 -2.78 6.99 -12.57
CA ASN A 27 -1.82 7.76 -11.75
C ASN A 27 -2.48 8.87 -10.93
N GLN A 28 -3.61 9.40 -11.38
CA GLN A 28 -4.32 10.47 -10.69
C GLN A 28 -5.32 9.97 -9.65
N LEU A 29 -5.52 8.64 -9.56
CA LEU A 29 -6.39 8.05 -8.55
C LEU A 29 -5.96 8.45 -7.14
N LYS A 30 -6.89 9.07 -6.42
CA LYS A 30 -6.75 9.37 -5.00
C LYS A 30 -7.25 8.17 -4.22
N ILE A 31 -6.33 7.42 -3.64
CA ILE A 31 -6.67 6.34 -2.71
C ILE A 31 -6.67 6.96 -1.32
N GLN A 32 -7.85 7.02 -0.71
CA GLN A 32 -8.00 7.53 0.63
C GLN A 32 -7.48 6.47 1.61
N ILE A 33 -6.48 6.86 2.39
CA ILE A 33 -6.00 6.10 3.53
C ILE A 33 -6.56 6.79 4.76
N ASP A 34 -7.47 6.13 5.46
CA ASP A 34 -8.06 6.65 6.69
C ASP A 34 -7.24 6.22 7.89
N VAL A 35 -7.01 7.18 8.79
CA VAL A 35 -6.35 6.95 10.07
C VAL A 35 -7.42 7.12 11.13
N ILE A 36 -7.99 6.00 11.56
CA ILE A 36 -9.10 5.94 12.50
C ILE A 36 -8.52 5.63 13.87
N GLY A 37 -8.61 6.61 14.76
CA GLY A 37 -8.05 6.52 16.10
C GLY A 37 -7.71 7.91 16.59
N SER A 38 -8.52 8.40 17.52
CA SER A 38 -8.12 9.51 18.37
C SER A 38 -7.20 8.94 19.44
N ILE A 39 -6.26 9.76 19.92
CA ILE A 39 -5.48 9.60 21.17
C ILE A 39 -6.38 9.26 22.40
N SER A 40 -7.71 9.22 22.24
CA SER A 40 -8.72 8.88 23.22
C SER A 40 -9.18 7.42 23.31
N ASP A 41 -8.84 6.51 22.38
CA ASP A 41 -9.24 5.08 22.47
C ASP A 41 -8.32 4.33 23.45
N ARG A 42 -8.61 4.52 24.74
CA ARG A 42 -7.79 4.03 25.86
C ARG A 42 -7.93 2.52 25.97
N LEU A 43 -6.94 1.78 25.49
CA LEU A 43 -6.97 0.32 25.59
C LEU A 43 -6.66 -0.17 27.02
N TYR A 44 -5.79 0.50 27.77
CA TYR A 44 -5.44 0.08 29.15
C TYR A 44 -4.98 1.26 30.01
N LYS A 45 -5.62 1.45 31.18
CA LYS A 45 -5.09 2.20 32.32
C LYS A 45 -5.07 1.24 33.50
N ASN A 46 -3.93 0.63 33.79
CA ASN A 46 -3.66 0.06 35.11
C ASN A 46 -2.64 0.99 35.81
N ASP A 47 -2.64 1.02 37.13
CA ASP A 47 -1.91 2.01 37.91
C ASP A 47 -0.37 1.96 37.75
N ASN A 48 0.17 0.97 37.00
CA ASN A 48 1.59 0.72 36.84
C ASN A 48 2.10 0.83 35.39
N HIS A 49 1.25 1.10 34.40
CA HIS A 49 1.68 1.19 32.99
C HIS A 49 1.21 2.49 32.32
N PRO A 50 2.08 3.14 31.50
CA PRO A 50 1.70 4.30 30.72
C PRO A 50 0.60 3.95 29.71
N GLN A 51 -0.22 4.93 29.36
CA GLN A 51 -1.29 4.78 28.39
C GLN A 51 -0.72 4.51 26.98
N MET A 52 -1.25 3.51 26.29
CA MET A 52 -0.97 3.26 24.87
C MET A 52 -2.07 3.84 23.99
N ASN A 53 -1.70 4.27 22.79
CA ASN A 53 -2.62 4.68 21.74
C ASN A 53 -2.84 3.55 20.75
N ARG A 54 -3.97 3.63 20.06
CA ARG A 54 -4.34 2.75 18.94
C ARG A 54 -4.51 3.61 17.69
N VAL A 55 -3.90 3.19 16.60
CA VAL A 55 -4.06 3.78 15.28
C VAL A 55 -4.55 2.69 14.35
N VAL A 56 -5.73 2.86 13.77
CA VAL A 56 -6.23 1.97 12.72
C VAL A 56 -5.97 2.63 11.38
N VAL A 57 -5.24 1.95 10.51
CA VAL A 57 -5.08 2.40 9.13
C VAL A 57 -6.00 1.56 8.26
N SER A 58 -6.85 2.23 7.49
CA SER A 58 -7.88 1.61 6.65
C SER A 58 -7.73 2.12 5.22
N ALA A 59 -7.74 1.22 4.25
CA ALA A 59 -7.73 1.55 2.84
C ALA A 59 -8.58 0.54 2.05
N PRO A 60 -9.22 0.92 0.93
CA PRO A 60 -10.02 -0.01 0.16
C PRO A 60 -9.19 -1.20 -0.35
N VAL A 61 -9.75 -2.41 -0.32
CA VAL A 61 -9.05 -3.61 -0.86
C VAL A 61 -8.86 -3.54 -2.37
N GLU A 62 -9.74 -2.81 -3.05
CA GLU A 62 -9.70 -2.61 -4.49
C GLU A 62 -10.16 -1.20 -4.85
N VAL A 63 -9.48 -0.56 -5.80
CA VAL A 63 -9.89 0.73 -6.37
C VAL A 63 -9.67 0.71 -7.88
N GLU A 64 -10.75 0.88 -8.66
CA GLU A 64 -10.69 0.95 -10.14
C GLU A 64 -9.91 -0.23 -10.76
N GLY A 65 -10.15 -1.44 -10.24
CA GLY A 65 -9.50 -2.68 -10.69
C GLY A 65 -8.08 -2.92 -10.17
N PHE A 66 -7.52 -2.00 -9.39
CA PHE A 66 -6.27 -2.23 -8.65
C PHE A 66 -6.56 -2.87 -7.31
N LYS A 67 -5.96 -4.04 -7.05
CA LYS A 67 -6.07 -4.75 -5.77
C LYS A 67 -4.87 -4.48 -4.90
N ILE A 68 -5.11 -4.37 -3.60
CA ILE A 68 -4.04 -4.30 -2.62
C ILE A 68 -3.16 -5.56 -2.68
N GLN A 69 -1.85 -5.37 -2.67
CA GLN A 69 -0.87 -6.45 -2.67
C GLN A 69 -0.13 -6.55 -1.33
N ARG A 70 0.18 -5.40 -0.73
CA ARG A 70 0.87 -5.31 0.56
C ARG A 70 0.68 -3.95 1.21
N MET A 71 0.84 -3.94 2.52
CA MET A 71 1.06 -2.74 3.32
C MET A 71 2.45 -2.84 3.95
N ASP A 72 3.17 -1.73 3.95
CA ASP A 72 4.49 -1.61 4.54
C ASP A 72 4.52 -0.41 5.49
N LEU A 73 5.25 -0.52 6.60
CA LEU A 73 5.41 0.51 7.62
C LEU A 73 6.87 0.90 7.76
N THR A 74 7.13 2.18 7.97
CA THR A 74 8.45 2.69 8.35
C THR A 74 8.33 3.78 9.42
N LYS A 75 9.46 4.16 10.01
CA LYS A 75 9.58 5.25 10.98
C LYS A 75 10.63 6.24 10.49
N GLY A 76 10.26 7.52 10.40
CA GLY A 76 11.07 8.61 9.84
C GLY A 76 10.70 8.95 8.39
N GLU A 77 11.24 10.08 7.88
CA GLU A 77 11.07 10.46 6.47
C GLU A 77 12.04 9.67 5.59
N VAL A 78 11.50 8.70 4.82
CA VAL A 78 12.09 8.08 3.62
C VAL A 78 13.39 7.22 3.77
N THR A 79 13.22 5.90 3.51
CA THR A 79 14.13 4.91 2.83
C THR A 79 15.15 4.02 3.56
N GLU A 80 15.33 4.04 4.87
CA GLU A 80 16.31 3.08 5.44
C GLU A 80 15.75 1.64 5.49
N PHE A 81 14.50 1.47 5.90
CA PHE A 81 13.89 0.14 5.99
C PHE A 81 12.36 0.21 6.02
N TRP A 82 11.70 -0.77 5.40
CA TRP A 82 10.25 -0.92 5.40
C TRP A 82 9.89 -2.31 5.92
N PHE A 83 8.96 -2.37 6.87
CA PHE A 83 8.47 -3.61 7.44
C PHE A 83 7.12 -3.98 6.81
N PRO A 84 6.97 -5.19 6.24
CA PRO A 84 5.67 -5.64 5.79
C PRO A 84 4.76 -5.82 7.01
N ILE A 85 3.52 -5.36 6.91
CA ILE A 85 2.53 -5.50 7.97
C ILE A 85 1.31 -6.27 7.46
N SER A 86 0.74 -7.08 8.35
CA SER A 86 -0.52 -7.75 8.08
C SER A 86 -1.68 -6.78 8.17
N TYR A 87 -2.73 -7.07 7.41
CA TYR A 87 -4.03 -6.43 7.51
C TYR A 87 -5.13 -7.49 7.51
N GLU A 88 -6.29 -7.14 8.04
CA GLU A 88 -7.52 -7.90 7.93
C GLU A 88 -8.46 -7.22 6.94
N VAL A 89 -9.31 -7.98 6.27
CA VAL A 89 -10.32 -7.40 5.38
C VAL A 89 -11.64 -7.26 6.13
N ASN A 90 -12.11 -6.02 6.27
CA ASN A 90 -13.34 -5.66 6.94
C ASN A 90 -14.14 -4.71 6.06
N ASN A 91 -15.38 -5.06 5.71
CA ASN A 91 -16.28 -4.24 4.87
C ASN A 91 -15.60 -3.67 3.61
N ASN A 92 -14.88 -4.51 2.85
CA ASN A 92 -14.11 -4.13 1.65
C ASN A 92 -12.94 -3.15 1.88
N ASN A 93 -12.53 -2.95 3.13
CA ASN A 93 -11.29 -2.27 3.46
C ASN A 93 -10.28 -3.25 4.03
N ALA A 94 -9.03 -3.08 3.64
CA ALA A 94 -7.89 -3.65 4.33
C ALA A 94 -7.57 -2.76 5.53
N GLU A 95 -7.63 -3.34 6.72
CA GLU A 95 -7.44 -2.64 7.99
C GLU A 95 -6.26 -3.24 8.75
N THR A 96 -5.36 -2.38 9.24
CA THR A 96 -4.28 -2.78 10.12
C THR A 96 -4.29 -1.90 11.37
N VAL A 97 -3.92 -2.49 12.50
CA VAL A 97 -3.98 -1.84 13.81
C VAL A 97 -2.58 -1.73 14.37
N LEU A 98 -2.14 -0.49 14.58
CA LEU A 98 -0.90 -0.19 15.27
C LEU A 98 -1.21 0.19 16.72
N GLN A 99 -0.46 -0.37 17.66
CA GLN A 99 -0.60 -0.07 19.09
C GLN A 99 0.76 0.25 19.67
N GLY A 100 0.83 1.28 20.51
CA GLY A 100 2.08 1.65 21.16
C GLY A 100 1.96 2.92 21.98
N TYR A 101 3.03 3.27 22.68
CA TYR A 101 3.12 4.56 23.37
C TYR A 101 3.08 5.71 22.35
N PRO A 102 2.49 6.87 22.69
CA PRO A 102 2.37 8.00 21.77
C PRO A 102 3.69 8.37 21.09
N SER A 103 4.78 8.50 21.84
CA SER A 103 6.12 8.82 21.32
C SER A 103 6.69 7.75 20.36
N ASN A 104 6.21 6.51 20.45
CA ASN A 104 6.65 5.44 19.56
C ASN A 104 5.90 5.45 18.23
N LEU A 105 4.69 6.00 18.21
CA LEU A 105 3.83 6.13 17.04
C LEU A 105 4.07 7.42 16.26
N GLU A 106 4.87 8.34 16.79
CA GLU A 106 5.31 9.54 16.08
C GLU A 106 6.19 9.19 14.86
N ASN A 107 6.01 9.94 13.78
CA ASN A 107 6.78 9.85 12.54
C ASN A 107 6.68 8.48 11.86
N LEU A 108 5.55 7.80 12.01
CA LEU A 108 5.27 6.61 11.22
C LEU A 108 4.79 7.00 9.82
N GLU A 109 5.23 6.25 8.83
CA GLU A 109 4.73 6.33 7.46
C GLU A 109 4.29 4.95 6.99
N MET A 110 3.16 4.91 6.31
CA MET A 110 2.63 3.70 5.70
C MET A 110 2.67 3.82 4.18
N ALA A 111 3.10 2.75 3.52
CA ALA A 111 3.00 2.56 2.09
C ALA A 111 2.03 1.42 1.80
N ILE A 112 1.10 1.65 0.87
CA ILE A 112 0.16 0.63 0.40
C ILE A 112 0.40 0.41 -1.08
N THR A 113 0.75 -0.82 -1.44
CA THR A 113 1.00 -1.21 -2.82
C THR A 113 -0.28 -1.79 -3.41
N TYR A 114 -0.72 -1.19 -4.52
CA TYR A 114 -1.85 -1.60 -5.32
C TYR A 114 -1.36 -2.08 -6.68
N SER A 115 -1.89 -3.17 -7.20
CA SER A 115 -1.56 -3.61 -8.56
C SER A 115 -2.72 -4.28 -9.28
N ASN A 116 -2.59 -4.35 -10.60
CA ASN A 116 -3.37 -5.20 -11.48
C ASN A 116 -2.40 -5.87 -12.48
N ASP A 117 -2.95 -6.56 -13.49
CA ASP A 117 -2.16 -7.30 -14.48
C ASP A 117 -1.20 -6.43 -15.32
N ARG A 118 -1.31 -5.10 -15.24
CA ARG A 118 -0.59 -4.17 -16.11
C ARG A 118 0.25 -3.15 -15.36
N CYS A 119 -0.18 -2.69 -14.19
CA CYS A 119 0.51 -1.63 -13.45
C CYS A 119 0.51 -1.88 -11.93
N THR A 120 1.53 -1.35 -11.26
CA THR A 120 1.64 -1.25 -9.80
C THR A 120 1.74 0.22 -9.37
N ARG A 121 1.06 0.58 -8.29
CA ARG A 121 1.12 1.89 -7.64
C ARG A 121 1.43 1.74 -6.16
N VAL A 122 2.20 2.68 -5.62
CA VAL A 122 2.47 2.78 -4.18
C VAL A 122 1.92 4.11 -3.70
N ILE A 123 1.06 4.05 -2.69
CA ILE A 123 0.50 5.24 -2.04
C ILE A 123 1.10 5.32 -0.65
N GLN A 124 1.68 6.47 -0.33
CA GLN A 124 2.30 6.72 0.96
C GLN A 124 1.50 7.74 1.76
N LYS A 125 1.39 7.51 3.07
CA LYS A 125 0.78 8.44 4.01
C LYS A 125 1.52 8.43 5.33
N ARG A 126 1.87 9.62 5.81
CA ARG A 126 2.31 9.85 7.18
C ARG A 126 1.12 9.73 8.12
N LEU A 127 1.29 8.94 9.18
CA LEU A 127 0.25 8.64 10.18
C LEU A 127 0.17 9.72 11.25
#